data_AF-A0A5B6WW98-F1
#
_entry.id   AF-A0A5B6WW98-F1
#
_cell.length_a   1.000
_cell.length_b   1.000
_cell.length_c   1.000
_cell.angle_alpha   90.00
_cell.angle_beta   90.00
_cell.angle_gamma   90.00
#
_symmetry.space_group_name_H-M   'P 1'
#
loop_
_entity.id
_entity.type
_entity.pdbx_description
1 polymer ?
#
loop_
_entity_poly.entity_id
_entity_poly.type
_entity_poly.pdbx_seq_one_letter_code
_entity_poly.pdbx_strand_id
1 'polypeptide(L)'
;MPFQRTPYFKDKLFFESDFCSCVSTFKEFWGKGMGLFRKLFYKKPPDGLLEICERVHVFDCCFTIDAWEEENYKVHVNGIVNNLHGHFPDASFLVFNFREGESKSYMAELLSEYDMTIMDYPCQYEGCPLIAMEVLHHFLRSCESWLSLDQNNLLLMHCERGGWPVLAFMLAALLIYRKQYSGEQKTLDMIYKQAPSERLQLLSSLNPVPSQLRYLQYVSRRNVAAAWPPLDRALTLDCVILRQIPNVDGEGGCRPVFRIYGQDPFLVADKVPKLLYSTPKRSKYVRYYKQKECALVKIDINCHVQGDIVVECINLSEKEREKMIFRVVFNSAFIRSNILMLNRDEIDVLWDAKDQFPKEFRAEVRCCV
;
A
#
# COMPACT_ATOMS: atom_id res chain seq x y z
N MET A 1 73.76 17.12 0.42
CA MET A 1 72.77 16.08 0.80
C MET A 1 71.68 16.12 -0.25
N PRO A 2 71.57 15.09 -1.10
CA PRO A 2 71.07 15.28 -2.46
C PRO A 2 69.59 14.93 -2.66
N PHE A 3 69.05 15.61 -3.67
CA PHE A 3 67.98 15.23 -4.59
C PHE A 3 68.08 13.80 -5.16
N GLN A 4 66.95 13.37 -5.76
CA GLN A 4 66.68 12.30 -6.76
C GLN A 4 65.72 11.23 -6.19
N ARG A 5 64.65 10.75 -6.83
CA ARG A 5 64.19 10.69 -8.25
C ARG A 5 62.70 10.22 -8.25
N THR A 6 61.91 10.64 -9.24
CA THR A 6 60.67 9.99 -9.75
C THR A 6 61.02 8.67 -10.50
N PRO A 7 60.12 7.81 -11.09
CA PRO A 7 58.69 7.96 -11.46
C PRO A 7 57.76 6.67 -11.48
N TYR A 8 56.48 6.86 -11.90
CA TYR A 8 55.56 5.98 -12.69
C TYR A 8 54.83 4.71 -12.15
N PHE A 9 53.49 4.75 -12.37
CA PHE A 9 52.53 3.73 -12.91
C PHE A 9 51.92 2.56 -12.09
N LYS A 10 50.56 2.58 -12.07
CA LYS A 10 49.55 1.53 -12.41
C LYS A 10 48.91 0.60 -11.35
N ASP A 11 47.58 0.57 -11.47
CA ASP A 11 46.60 -0.53 -11.21
C ASP A 11 46.31 -0.94 -9.75
N LYS A 12 45.14 -1.46 -9.33
CA LYS A 12 43.70 -1.55 -9.72
C LYS A 12 43.11 -2.54 -8.68
N LEU A 13 41.83 -2.41 -8.31
CA LEU A 13 41.01 -3.39 -7.52
C LEU A 13 41.38 -3.50 -6.01
N PHE A 14 40.49 -3.59 -5.02
CA PHE A 14 39.16 -4.20 -4.89
C PHE A 14 38.29 -3.35 -3.93
N PHE A 15 37.03 -3.10 -4.30
CA PHE A 15 35.94 -2.79 -3.35
C PHE A 15 34.86 -3.83 -3.64
N GLU A 16 34.87 -4.92 -2.88
CA GLU A 16 33.82 -5.93 -2.87
C GLU A 16 33.71 -6.48 -1.44
N SER A 17 32.48 -6.83 -1.07
CA SER A 17 32.05 -7.42 0.21
C SER A 17 31.91 -6.47 1.40
N ASP A 18 30.68 -5.98 1.62
CA ASP A 18 30.11 -5.81 2.97
C ASP A 18 28.57 -5.59 2.99
N PHE A 19 27.84 -6.04 1.95
CA PHE A 19 26.36 -5.97 1.93
C PHE A 19 25.66 -7.21 2.51
N CYS A 20 26.39 -8.28 2.83
CA CYS A 20 25.81 -9.57 3.23
C CYS A 20 25.55 -9.71 4.76
N SER A 21 25.95 -8.73 5.57
CA SER A 21 25.92 -8.84 7.05
C SER A 21 24.60 -8.37 7.70
N CYS A 22 23.74 -7.63 6.99
CA CYS A 22 22.51 -7.09 7.59
C CYS A 22 21.32 -8.07 7.65
N VAL A 23 21.36 -9.18 6.91
CA VAL A 23 20.23 -10.14 6.85
C VAL A 23 20.30 -11.20 7.96
N SER A 24 21.48 -11.42 8.56
CA SER A 24 21.69 -12.47 9.55
C SER A 24 21.31 -12.10 10.99
N THR A 25 21.30 -10.81 11.35
CA THR A 25 21.18 -10.39 12.76
C THR A 25 19.72 -10.21 13.23
N PHE A 26 18.73 -10.39 12.37
CA PHE A 26 17.31 -10.24 12.73
C PHE A 26 16.62 -11.51 13.24
N LYS A 27 17.28 -12.68 13.16
CA LYS A 27 16.68 -13.97 13.52
C LYS A 27 16.67 -14.29 15.02
N GLU A 28 17.36 -13.54 15.87
CA GLU A 28 17.51 -13.89 17.30
C GLU A 28 16.50 -13.26 18.26
N PHE A 29 15.53 -12.46 17.80
CA PHE A 29 14.53 -11.83 18.70
C PHE A 29 13.12 -12.42 18.64
N TRP A 30 12.91 -13.54 17.92
CA TRP A 30 11.63 -14.24 17.86
C TRP A 30 11.63 -15.50 18.71
N GLY A 31 10.99 -15.44 19.88
CA GLY A 31 10.70 -16.68 20.63
C GLY A 31 10.51 -16.51 22.13
N LYS A 32 9.40 -15.90 22.56
CA LYS A 32 8.78 -16.27 23.86
C LYS A 32 7.26 -16.28 23.71
N GLY A 33 6.73 -17.47 23.46
CA GLY A 33 5.29 -17.76 23.52
C GLY A 33 4.85 -18.74 22.44
N MET A 34 4.68 -20.01 22.85
CA MET A 34 4.22 -21.20 22.09
C MET A 34 5.35 -22.09 21.53
N GLY A 35 5.83 -22.99 22.40
CA GLY A 35 6.57 -24.17 21.97
C GLY A 35 5.64 -25.37 21.87
N LEU A 36 5.74 -26.14 20.77
CA LEU A 36 6.12 -27.55 20.79
C LEU A 36 6.35 -28.04 19.34
N PHE A 37 7.59 -28.45 19.06
CA PHE A 37 8.06 -29.20 17.88
C PHE A 37 7.66 -28.76 16.46
N ARG A 38 8.49 -27.89 15.86
CA ARG A 38 8.87 -27.98 14.43
C ARG A 38 10.36 -27.64 14.29
N LYS A 39 11.22 -28.59 14.67
CA LYS A 39 12.66 -28.59 14.38
C LYS A 39 12.95 -29.79 13.46
N LEU A 40 12.38 -29.80 12.26
CA LEU A 40 12.74 -30.75 11.21
C LEU A 40 12.67 -29.98 9.88
N PHE A 41 13.84 -29.56 9.39
CA PHE A 41 14.12 -29.01 8.04
C PHE A 41 13.46 -27.68 7.63
N TYR A 42 13.77 -26.57 8.31
CA TYR A 42 13.66 -25.27 7.66
C TYR A 42 14.85 -25.11 6.70
N LYS A 43 14.65 -25.38 5.40
CA LYS A 43 15.62 -24.98 4.37
C LYS A 43 15.69 -23.44 4.36
N LYS A 44 16.89 -22.87 4.33
CA LYS A 44 17.07 -21.42 4.09
C LYS A 44 16.34 -21.08 2.77
N PRO A 45 15.60 -19.97 2.67
CA PRO A 45 15.03 -19.57 1.38
C PRO A 45 16.15 -19.42 0.34
N PRO A 46 15.88 -19.67 -0.95
CA PRO A 46 16.85 -19.43 -2.01
C PRO A 46 17.36 -17.99 -1.96
N ASP A 47 18.62 -17.80 -2.30
CA ASP A 47 19.19 -16.46 -2.35
C ASP A 47 18.39 -15.59 -3.34
N GLY A 48 18.12 -14.34 -2.96
CA GLY A 48 17.25 -13.41 -3.68
C GLY A 48 15.75 -13.48 -3.34
N LEU A 49 15.34 -14.32 -2.38
CA LEU A 49 13.98 -14.36 -1.85
C LEU A 49 13.95 -14.16 -0.34
N LEU A 50 12.96 -13.39 0.12
CA LEU A 50 12.61 -13.26 1.53
C LEU A 50 11.35 -14.09 1.82
N GLU A 51 11.45 -15.04 2.75
CA GLU A 51 10.26 -15.74 3.27
C GLU A 51 9.54 -14.86 4.30
N ILE A 52 8.27 -14.51 4.01
CA ILE A 52 7.42 -13.73 4.93
C ILE A 52 6.73 -14.66 5.93
N CYS A 53 6.25 -15.79 5.44
CA CYS A 53 5.72 -16.90 6.24
C CYS A 53 5.81 -18.19 5.42
N GLU A 54 5.54 -19.34 6.06
CA GLU A 54 5.59 -20.65 5.40
C GLU A 54 4.87 -20.63 4.03
N ARG A 55 5.66 -20.91 2.98
CA ARG A 55 5.26 -20.98 1.56
C ARG A 55 4.93 -19.65 0.88
N VAL A 56 5.28 -18.52 1.49
CA VAL A 56 5.07 -17.17 0.91
C VAL A 56 6.39 -16.41 0.87
N HIS A 57 6.87 -16.16 -0.35
CA HIS A 57 8.16 -15.51 -0.59
C HIS A 57 7.99 -14.21 -1.36
N VAL A 58 8.89 -13.26 -1.13
CA VAL A 58 8.95 -11.97 -1.81
C VAL A 58 10.31 -11.84 -2.50
N PHE A 59 10.33 -11.40 -3.76
CA PHE A 59 11.57 -11.10 -4.48
C PHE A 59 12.34 -9.96 -3.80
N ASP A 60 13.64 -10.13 -3.60
CA ASP A 60 14.47 -9.16 -2.90
C ASP A 60 14.54 -7.78 -3.59
N CYS A 61 14.38 -7.76 -4.92
CA CYS A 61 14.32 -6.54 -5.72
C CYS A 61 13.17 -5.60 -5.30
N CYS A 62 12.12 -6.12 -4.67
CA CYS A 62 11.01 -5.32 -4.10
C CYS A 62 11.48 -4.42 -2.94
N PHE A 63 12.60 -4.77 -2.32
CA PHE A 63 13.25 -4.00 -1.27
C PHE A 63 14.41 -3.17 -1.82
N THR A 64 14.42 -2.77 -3.09
CA THR A 64 15.44 -1.88 -3.66
C THR A 64 14.76 -0.70 -4.37
N ILE A 65 15.37 0.50 -4.28
CA ILE A 65 14.89 1.71 -4.99
C ILE A 65 15.77 2.01 -6.20
N ASP A 66 16.98 1.44 -6.22
CA ASP A 66 17.96 1.63 -7.26
C ASP A 66 17.40 1.10 -8.58
N ALA A 67 17.57 1.89 -9.63
CA ALA A 67 17.25 1.45 -10.97
C ALA A 67 18.23 0.34 -11.36
N TRP A 68 17.69 -0.83 -11.65
CA TRP A 68 18.49 -1.90 -12.22
C TRP A 68 18.63 -1.63 -13.72
N GLU A 69 19.83 -1.82 -14.25
CA GLU A 69 19.98 -1.99 -15.69
C GLU A 69 19.23 -3.28 -16.10
N GLU A 70 18.45 -3.23 -17.19
CA GLU A 70 17.54 -4.31 -17.59
C GLU A 70 18.24 -5.68 -17.67
N GLU A 71 19.45 -5.72 -18.25
CA GLU A 71 20.25 -6.95 -18.37
C GLU A 71 20.63 -7.52 -16.99
N ASN A 72 21.04 -6.66 -16.06
CA ASN A 72 21.40 -7.07 -14.70
C ASN A 72 20.17 -7.58 -13.94
N TYR A 73 19.01 -6.94 -14.14
CA TYR A 73 17.74 -7.41 -13.56
C TYR A 73 17.34 -8.78 -14.11
N LYS A 74 17.43 -9.00 -15.43
CA LYS A 74 17.15 -10.28 -16.07
C LYS A 74 18.04 -11.39 -15.53
N VAL A 75 19.36 -11.16 -15.48
CA VAL A 75 20.32 -12.14 -14.94
C VAL A 75 20.01 -12.47 -13.49
N HIS A 76 19.69 -11.46 -12.67
CA HIS A 76 19.33 -11.64 -11.26
C HIS A 76 18.06 -12.49 -11.08
N VAL A 77 16.96 -12.11 -11.71
CA VAL A 77 15.68 -12.84 -11.61
C VAL A 77 15.82 -14.27 -12.14
N ASN A 78 16.50 -14.46 -13.28
CA ASN A 78 16.76 -15.80 -13.82
C ASN A 78 17.59 -16.66 -12.85
N GLY A 79 18.59 -16.08 -12.19
CA GLY A 79 19.35 -16.75 -11.14
C GLY A 79 18.45 -17.23 -10.00
N ILE A 80 17.54 -16.37 -9.52
CA ILE A 80 16.58 -16.70 -8.46
C ILE A 80 15.67 -17.86 -8.88
N VAL A 81 15.07 -17.78 -10.07
CA VAL A 81 14.11 -18.80 -10.53
C VAL A 81 14.78 -20.15 -10.75
N ASN A 82 15.98 -20.18 -11.35
CA ASN A 82 16.75 -21.41 -11.51
C ASN A 82 17.10 -22.05 -10.15
N ASN A 83 17.51 -21.23 -9.18
CA ASN A 83 17.76 -21.71 -7.82
C ASN A 83 16.50 -22.23 -7.16
N LEU A 84 15.36 -21.57 -7.35
CA LEU A 84 14.07 -21.94 -6.78
C LEU A 84 13.61 -23.33 -7.26
N HIS A 85 13.67 -23.60 -8.58
CA HIS A 85 13.36 -24.93 -9.13
C HIS A 85 14.33 -26.01 -8.61
N GLY A 86 15.61 -25.68 -8.41
CA GLY A 86 16.56 -26.61 -7.79
C GLY A 86 16.28 -26.89 -6.30
N HIS A 87 15.83 -25.87 -5.54
CA HIS A 87 15.52 -26.01 -4.11
C HIS A 87 14.20 -26.73 -3.85
N PHE A 88 13.22 -26.54 -4.75
CA PHE A 88 11.86 -27.05 -4.68
C PHE A 88 11.45 -27.73 -6.01
N PRO A 89 11.99 -28.92 -6.32
CA PRO A 89 11.78 -29.58 -7.61
C PRO A 89 10.31 -30.00 -7.84
N ASP A 90 9.58 -30.29 -6.77
CA ASP A 90 8.18 -30.75 -6.83
C ASP A 90 7.17 -29.61 -6.58
N ALA A 91 7.63 -28.36 -6.50
CA ALA A 91 6.75 -27.22 -6.22
C ALA A 91 6.21 -26.59 -7.50
N SER A 92 4.94 -26.22 -7.50
CA SER A 92 4.36 -25.28 -8.45
C SER A 92 4.31 -23.88 -7.87
N PHE A 93 4.50 -22.88 -8.72
CA PHE A 93 4.64 -21.49 -8.32
C PHE A 93 3.49 -20.63 -8.86
N LEU A 94 2.84 -19.89 -7.96
CA LEU A 94 1.93 -18.81 -8.32
C LEU A 94 2.57 -17.48 -7.95
N VAL A 95 2.76 -16.65 -8.95
CA VAL A 95 3.40 -15.34 -8.86
C VAL A 95 2.33 -14.26 -8.86
N PHE A 96 2.37 -13.41 -7.85
CA PHE A 96 1.57 -12.20 -7.79
C PHE A 96 2.45 -11.00 -8.07
N ASN A 97 2.16 -10.32 -9.18
CA ASN A 97 2.95 -9.21 -9.69
C ASN A 97 2.17 -7.90 -9.59
N PHE A 98 2.59 -7.01 -8.70
CA PHE A 98 2.00 -5.68 -8.52
C PHE A 98 2.69 -4.67 -9.44
N ARG A 99 2.04 -4.34 -10.56
CA ARG A 99 2.63 -3.54 -11.66
C ARG A 99 2.09 -2.12 -11.72
N GLU A 100 2.90 -1.23 -12.29
CA GLU A 100 2.53 0.16 -12.57
C GLU A 100 1.92 0.30 -13.97
N GLY A 101 0.76 0.95 -14.04
CA GLY A 101 0.09 1.24 -15.32
C GLY A 101 -0.40 0.00 -16.08
N GLU A 102 -0.71 0.21 -17.36
CA GLU A 102 -1.27 -0.83 -18.23
C GLU A 102 -0.23 -1.49 -19.15
N SER A 103 1.01 -0.97 -19.18
CA SER A 103 2.10 -1.55 -19.97
C SER A 103 2.40 -2.99 -19.58
N LYS A 104 2.93 -3.76 -20.54
CA LYS A 104 3.39 -5.12 -20.28
C LYS A 104 4.44 -5.10 -19.16
N SER A 105 4.28 -5.99 -18.18
CA SER A 105 5.23 -6.08 -17.08
C SER A 105 6.46 -6.85 -17.52
N TYR A 106 7.63 -6.25 -17.36
CA TYR A 106 8.91 -6.89 -17.66
C TYR A 106 9.10 -8.17 -16.82
N MET A 107 8.71 -8.15 -15.56
CA MET A 107 8.75 -9.33 -14.69
C MET A 107 7.85 -10.46 -15.22
N ALA A 108 6.65 -10.13 -15.71
CA ALA A 108 5.75 -11.13 -16.27
C ALA A 108 6.31 -11.74 -17.56
N GLU A 109 6.93 -10.93 -18.43
CA GLU A 109 7.60 -11.42 -19.64
C GLU A 109 8.76 -12.36 -19.31
N LEU A 110 9.62 -11.98 -18.36
CA LEU A 110 10.73 -12.82 -17.91
C LEU A 110 10.25 -14.15 -17.32
N LEU A 111 9.25 -14.12 -16.46
CA LEU A 111 8.74 -15.31 -15.80
C LEU A 111 7.90 -16.20 -16.71
N SER A 112 7.40 -15.68 -17.84
CA SER A 112 6.68 -16.49 -18.83
C SER A 112 7.57 -17.50 -19.56
N GLU A 113 8.90 -17.33 -19.49
CA GLU A 113 9.88 -18.31 -19.98
C GLU A 113 9.96 -19.56 -19.07
N TYR A 114 9.34 -19.53 -17.88
CA TYR A 114 9.33 -20.59 -16.88
C TYR A 114 7.93 -21.18 -16.68
N ASP A 115 7.86 -22.40 -16.12
CA ASP A 115 6.60 -23.06 -15.76
C ASP A 115 6.01 -22.46 -14.46
N MET A 116 5.55 -21.21 -14.56
CA MET A 116 4.98 -20.44 -13.46
C MET A 116 3.65 -19.82 -13.85
N THR A 117 2.68 -19.86 -12.94
CA THR A 117 1.41 -19.13 -13.11
C THR A 117 1.58 -17.69 -12.61
N ILE A 118 1.24 -16.70 -13.43
CA ILE A 118 1.42 -15.28 -13.09
C ILE A 118 0.05 -14.60 -13.04
N MET A 119 -0.18 -13.83 -11.97
CA MET A 119 -1.35 -12.97 -11.80
C MET A 119 -0.90 -11.53 -11.57
N ASP A 120 -1.28 -10.64 -12.50
CA ASP A 120 -0.99 -9.22 -12.40
C ASP A 120 -2.06 -8.47 -11.61
N TYR A 121 -1.59 -7.54 -10.77
CA TYR A 121 -2.42 -6.63 -9.99
C TYR A 121 -1.92 -5.18 -10.13
N PRO A 122 -2.81 -4.18 -9.99
CA PRO A 122 -2.41 -2.78 -9.99
C PRO A 122 -1.60 -2.45 -8.73
N CYS A 123 -0.64 -1.52 -8.85
CA CYS A 123 0.15 -1.05 -7.71
C CYS A 123 -0.54 0.04 -6.87
N GLN A 124 -1.67 0.58 -7.34
CA GLN A 124 -2.40 1.66 -6.67
C GLN A 124 -3.89 1.72 -7.07
N TYR A 125 -4.65 2.50 -6.31
CA TYR A 125 -6.03 2.92 -6.59
C TYR A 125 -6.13 4.44 -6.40
N GLU A 126 -6.30 5.19 -7.50
CA GLU A 126 -6.40 6.66 -7.49
C GLU A 126 -5.31 7.35 -6.65
N GLY A 127 -4.03 7.06 -6.92
CA GLY A 127 -2.92 7.66 -6.18
C GLY A 127 -2.66 7.04 -4.80
N CYS A 128 -3.49 6.11 -4.33
CA CYS A 128 -3.33 5.45 -3.05
C CYS A 128 -2.68 4.07 -3.22
N PRO A 129 -1.65 3.69 -2.44
CA PRO A 129 -1.06 2.35 -2.49
C PRO A 129 -1.96 1.32 -1.78
N LEU A 130 -3.11 1.12 -2.40
CA LEU A 130 -4.22 0.24 -2.07
C LEU A 130 -4.71 -0.38 -3.38
N ILE A 131 -5.56 -1.40 -3.27
CA ILE A 131 -6.32 -1.93 -4.40
C ILE A 131 -7.79 -2.02 -4.03
N ALA A 132 -8.65 -2.08 -5.05
CA ALA A 132 -10.08 -2.23 -4.88
C ALA A 132 -10.45 -3.48 -4.06
N MET A 133 -11.52 -3.43 -3.29
CA MET A 133 -11.95 -4.51 -2.39
C MET A 133 -12.22 -5.82 -3.14
N GLU A 134 -12.79 -5.75 -4.34
CA GLU A 134 -13.01 -6.92 -5.20
C GLU A 134 -11.68 -7.61 -5.56
N VAL A 135 -10.67 -6.81 -5.91
CA VAL A 135 -9.33 -7.30 -6.29
C VAL A 135 -8.60 -7.86 -5.07
N LEU A 136 -8.71 -7.20 -3.92
CA LEU A 136 -8.21 -7.71 -2.63
C LEU A 136 -8.83 -9.07 -2.28
N HIS A 137 -10.15 -9.19 -2.43
CA HIS A 137 -10.84 -10.45 -2.18
C HIS A 137 -10.38 -11.55 -3.13
N HIS A 138 -10.28 -11.26 -4.43
CA HIS A 138 -9.76 -12.19 -5.43
C HIS A 138 -8.35 -12.67 -5.06
N PHE A 139 -7.43 -11.75 -4.73
CA PHE A 139 -6.08 -12.09 -4.29
C PHE A 139 -6.07 -13.05 -3.09
N LEU A 140 -6.83 -12.74 -2.04
CA LEU A 140 -6.87 -13.57 -0.83
C LEU A 140 -7.42 -14.97 -1.10
N ARG A 141 -8.46 -15.08 -1.92
CA ARG A 141 -9.07 -16.36 -2.33
C ARG A 141 -8.14 -17.17 -3.22
N SER A 142 -7.43 -16.52 -4.14
CA SER A 142 -6.45 -17.17 -5.00
C SER A 142 -5.27 -17.72 -4.20
N CYS A 143 -4.76 -16.95 -3.22
CA CYS A 143 -3.73 -17.43 -2.30
C CYS A 143 -4.18 -18.66 -1.51
N GLU A 144 -5.38 -18.61 -0.92
CA GLU A 144 -5.95 -19.71 -0.13
C GLU A 144 -6.17 -20.97 -0.97
N SER A 145 -6.75 -20.80 -2.16
CA SER A 145 -7.03 -21.91 -3.07
C SER A 145 -5.73 -22.57 -3.51
N TRP A 146 -4.76 -21.79 -3.98
CA TRP A 146 -3.46 -22.30 -4.44
C TRP A 146 -2.72 -23.10 -3.38
N LEU A 147 -2.64 -22.56 -2.16
CA LEU A 147 -1.95 -23.22 -1.03
C LEU A 147 -2.68 -24.46 -0.50
N SER A 148 -3.95 -24.64 -0.86
CA SER A 148 -4.78 -25.79 -0.47
C SER A 148 -4.76 -26.90 -1.51
N LEU A 149 -4.43 -26.61 -2.77
CA LEU A 149 -4.35 -27.61 -3.85
C LEU A 149 -3.22 -28.61 -3.61
N ASP A 150 -2.04 -28.12 -3.21
CA ASP A 150 -0.88 -28.95 -2.92
C ASP A 150 -0.10 -28.37 -1.73
N GLN A 151 0.52 -29.24 -0.93
CA GLN A 151 1.37 -28.83 0.19
C GLN A 151 2.70 -28.23 -0.28
N ASN A 152 3.18 -28.62 -1.46
CA ASN A 152 4.41 -28.13 -2.08
C ASN A 152 4.22 -26.81 -2.83
N ASN A 153 2.98 -26.37 -3.06
CA ASN A 153 2.70 -25.12 -3.75
C ASN A 153 3.26 -23.91 -3.01
N LEU A 154 3.91 -23.02 -3.76
CA LEU A 154 4.55 -21.80 -3.25
C LEU A 154 3.91 -20.56 -3.86
N LEU A 155 3.80 -19.51 -3.06
CA LEU A 155 3.44 -18.17 -3.50
C LEU A 155 4.69 -17.32 -3.60
N LEU A 156 4.87 -16.67 -4.75
CA LEU A 156 5.90 -15.67 -4.98
C LEU A 156 5.25 -14.30 -5.16
N MET A 157 5.82 -13.28 -4.55
CA MET A 157 5.27 -11.94 -4.54
C MET A 157 6.29 -10.97 -5.10
N HIS A 158 5.88 -10.17 -6.06
CA HIS A 158 6.70 -9.16 -6.70
C HIS A 158 5.93 -7.84 -6.80
N CYS A 159 6.62 -6.71 -6.68
CA CYS A 159 6.09 -5.42 -7.04
C CYS A 159 7.11 -4.63 -7.86
N GLU A 160 6.61 -3.91 -8.86
CA GLU A 160 7.42 -2.93 -9.59
C GLU A 160 7.77 -1.73 -8.72
N ARG A 161 8.59 -0.83 -9.25
CA ARG A 161 9.10 0.33 -8.53
C ARG A 161 7.96 1.15 -7.93
N GLY A 162 8.07 1.48 -6.64
CA GLY A 162 7.02 2.20 -5.91
C GLY A 162 5.87 1.33 -5.41
N GLY A 163 5.79 0.06 -5.80
CA GLY A 163 4.73 -0.86 -5.37
C GLY A 163 4.94 -1.48 -3.98
N TRP A 164 6.05 -1.20 -3.28
CA TRP A 164 6.29 -1.76 -1.95
C TRP A 164 5.15 -1.47 -0.94
N PRO A 165 4.58 -0.25 -0.84
CA PRO A 165 3.54 0.02 0.14
C PRO A 165 2.24 -0.75 -0.11
N VAL A 166 1.86 -1.00 -1.37
CA VAL A 166 0.71 -1.86 -1.68
C VAL A 166 1.03 -3.32 -1.41
N LEU A 167 2.23 -3.80 -1.77
CA LEU A 167 2.65 -5.17 -1.50
C LEU A 167 2.68 -5.46 0.01
N ALA A 168 3.19 -4.51 0.81
CA ALA A 168 3.19 -4.61 2.27
C ALA A 168 1.77 -4.73 2.84
N PHE A 169 0.84 -3.92 2.34
CA PHE A 169 -0.59 -4.00 2.68
C PHE A 169 -1.20 -5.37 2.31
N MET A 170 -0.90 -5.88 1.12
CA MET A 170 -1.43 -7.16 0.62
C MET A 170 -0.90 -8.36 1.40
N LEU A 171 0.39 -8.35 1.75
CA LEU A 171 1.00 -9.35 2.63
C LEU A 171 0.36 -9.32 4.03
N ALA A 172 0.19 -8.12 4.62
CA ALA A 172 -0.48 -7.99 5.91
C ALA A 172 -1.93 -8.51 5.86
N ALA A 173 -2.66 -8.20 4.78
CA ALA A 173 -4.01 -8.71 4.55
C ALA A 173 -4.03 -10.25 4.47
N LEU A 174 -3.08 -10.86 3.76
CA LEU A 174 -2.95 -12.32 3.66
C LEU A 174 -2.70 -12.98 5.02
N LEU A 175 -1.78 -12.42 5.81
CA LEU A 175 -1.46 -12.95 7.14
C LEU A 175 -2.66 -12.89 8.11
N ILE A 176 -3.43 -11.80 8.05
CA ILE A 176 -4.66 -11.62 8.84
C ILE A 176 -5.77 -12.54 8.32
N TYR A 177 -5.92 -12.65 6.99
CA TYR A 177 -6.91 -13.51 6.35
C TYR A 177 -6.67 -14.98 6.74
N ARG A 178 -5.41 -15.45 6.68
CA ARG A 178 -5.04 -16.83 7.07
C ARG A 178 -4.99 -17.05 8.59
N LYS A 179 -5.34 -16.04 9.40
CA LYS A 179 -5.33 -16.07 10.88
C LYS A 179 -3.95 -16.42 11.48
N GLN A 180 -2.87 -16.16 10.73
CA GLN A 180 -1.51 -16.37 11.22
C GLN A 180 -1.08 -15.26 12.18
N TYR A 181 -1.62 -14.06 11.99
CA TYR A 181 -1.38 -12.89 12.83
C TYR A 181 -2.70 -12.22 13.23
N SER A 182 -2.67 -11.50 14.35
CA SER A 182 -3.78 -10.68 14.85
C SER A 182 -3.30 -9.27 15.18
N GLY A 183 -4.19 -8.29 15.06
CA GLY A 183 -3.89 -6.88 15.17
C GLY A 183 -3.39 -6.29 13.84
N GLU A 184 -4.24 -5.47 13.23
CA GLU A 184 -4.03 -4.88 11.90
C GLU A 184 -2.78 -4.00 11.88
N GLN A 185 -2.65 -3.07 12.84
CA GLN A 185 -1.50 -2.18 12.98
C GLN A 185 -0.20 -2.94 13.14
N LYS A 186 -0.16 -3.86 14.12
CA LYS A 186 1.06 -4.61 14.44
C LYS A 186 1.54 -5.45 13.25
N THR A 187 0.60 -6.05 12.52
CA THR A 187 0.92 -6.87 11.34
C THR A 187 1.46 -6.00 10.21
N LEU A 188 0.80 -4.87 9.92
CA LEU A 188 1.25 -3.95 8.89
C LEU A 188 2.63 -3.35 9.20
N ASP A 189 2.85 -2.92 10.44
CA ASP A 189 4.15 -2.39 10.90
C ASP A 189 5.27 -3.43 10.77
N MET A 190 4.98 -4.69 11.07
CA MET A 190 5.94 -5.79 10.95
C MET A 190 6.36 -6.01 9.50
N ILE A 191 5.41 -5.94 8.56
CA ILE A 191 5.72 -6.08 7.13
C ILE A 191 6.48 -4.86 6.62
N TYR A 192 6.07 -3.65 6.99
CA TYR A 192 6.78 -2.44 6.58
C TYR A 192 8.25 -2.43 7.02
N LYS A 193 8.55 -2.99 8.20
CA LYS A 193 9.92 -3.14 8.71
C LYS A 193 10.81 -4.11 7.91
N GLN A 194 10.25 -4.86 6.96
CA GLN A 194 11.06 -5.67 6.03
C GLN A 194 11.82 -4.81 5.02
N ALA A 195 11.41 -3.54 4.83
CA ALA A 195 12.17 -2.55 4.08
C ALA A 195 12.68 -1.44 5.01
N PRO A 196 13.84 -0.82 4.72
CA PRO A 196 14.33 0.39 5.37
C PRO A 196 13.26 1.49 5.53
N SER A 197 13.18 2.05 6.73
CA SER A 197 12.09 2.92 7.17
C SER A 197 12.02 4.28 6.48
N GLU A 198 13.15 4.83 6.00
CA GLU A 198 13.17 6.12 5.30
C GLU A 198 12.46 6.06 3.93
N ARG A 199 12.12 4.85 3.46
CA ARG A 199 11.63 4.60 2.11
C ARG A 199 10.16 4.94 1.90
N LEU A 200 9.31 4.81 2.93
CA LEU A 200 7.87 5.04 2.75
C LEU A 200 7.54 6.48 2.36
N GLN A 201 8.31 7.44 2.88
CA GLN A 201 8.14 8.86 2.54
C GLN A 201 8.60 9.19 1.11
N LEU A 202 9.53 8.40 0.56
CA LEU A 202 9.99 8.54 -0.83
C LEU A 202 8.99 7.95 -1.82
N LEU A 203 8.29 6.88 -1.44
CA LEU A 203 7.36 6.16 -2.31
C LEU A 203 5.94 6.71 -2.27
N SER A 204 5.55 7.42 -1.21
CA SER A 204 4.23 8.05 -1.12
C SER A 204 4.31 9.39 -0.40
N SER A 205 3.75 10.43 -1.02
CA SER A 205 3.71 11.79 -0.45
C SER A 205 2.86 11.87 0.82
N LEU A 206 1.75 11.12 0.84
CA LEU A 206 0.88 10.96 2.01
C LEU A 206 1.23 9.69 2.74
N ASN A 207 1.07 9.69 4.07
CA ASN A 207 1.09 8.46 4.85
C ASN A 207 -0.18 7.63 4.53
N PRO A 208 -0.07 6.46 3.86
CA PRO A 208 -1.23 5.69 3.43
C PRO A 208 -1.74 4.73 4.53
N VAL A 209 -1.02 4.62 5.65
CA VAL A 209 -1.30 3.64 6.71
C VAL A 209 -2.74 3.74 7.23
N PRO A 210 -3.32 4.92 7.49
CA PRO A 210 -4.70 5.00 7.99
C PRO A 210 -5.73 4.35 7.05
N SER A 211 -5.62 4.58 5.74
CA SER A 211 -6.50 3.94 4.76
C SER A 211 -6.22 2.45 4.58
N GLN A 212 -4.95 2.02 4.64
CA GLN A 212 -4.59 0.60 4.67
C GLN A 212 -5.18 -0.13 5.87
N LEU A 213 -5.07 0.45 7.07
CA LEU A 213 -5.65 -0.14 8.29
C LEU A 213 -7.16 -0.28 8.20
N ARG A 214 -7.85 0.69 7.60
CA ARG A 214 -9.30 0.59 7.38
C ARG A 214 -9.66 -0.64 6.52
N TYR A 215 -8.91 -0.90 5.46
CA TYR A 215 -9.12 -2.10 4.63
C TYR A 215 -8.71 -3.39 5.34
N LEU A 216 -7.63 -3.38 6.13
CA LEU A 216 -7.27 -4.53 6.98
C LEU A 216 -8.35 -4.83 8.02
N GLN A 217 -9.02 -3.82 8.57
CA GLN A 217 -10.17 -3.99 9.47
C GLN A 217 -11.38 -4.59 8.74
N TYR A 218 -11.57 -4.29 7.46
CA TYR A 218 -12.59 -4.96 6.64
C TYR A 218 -12.29 -6.46 6.48
N VAL A 219 -11.01 -6.83 6.29
CA VAL A 219 -10.54 -8.23 6.20
C VAL A 219 -10.64 -8.96 7.55
N SER A 220 -10.24 -8.31 8.65
CA SER A 220 -10.25 -8.93 9.99
C SER A 220 -11.67 -9.25 10.47
N ARG A 221 -12.65 -8.41 10.10
CA ARG A 221 -14.07 -8.54 10.45
C ARG A 221 -14.88 -9.37 9.45
N ARG A 222 -14.24 -10.06 8.51
CA ARG A 222 -14.93 -10.80 7.43
C ARG A 222 -15.94 -11.84 7.92
N ASN A 223 -15.69 -12.47 9.07
CA ASN A 223 -16.55 -13.52 9.62
C ASN A 223 -17.82 -12.98 10.31
N VAL A 224 -18.04 -11.66 10.32
CA VAL A 224 -19.23 -11.05 10.92
C VAL A 224 -20.44 -11.11 9.98
N ALA A 225 -20.22 -11.13 8.66
CA ALA A 225 -21.27 -11.20 7.65
C ALA A 225 -21.38 -12.61 7.07
N ALA A 226 -22.56 -12.98 6.57
CA ALA A 226 -22.80 -14.28 5.92
C ALA A 226 -22.03 -14.45 4.61
N ALA A 227 -21.76 -13.33 3.92
CA ALA A 227 -20.93 -13.27 2.72
C ALA A 227 -19.92 -12.12 2.87
N TRP A 228 -18.70 -12.33 2.37
CA TRP A 228 -17.63 -11.34 2.38
C TRP A 228 -16.88 -11.32 1.04
N PRO A 229 -16.54 -10.14 0.50
CA PRO A 229 -16.97 -8.81 0.96
C PRO A 229 -18.49 -8.64 0.83
N PRO A 230 -19.12 -7.74 1.60
CA PRO A 230 -20.53 -7.42 1.42
C PRO A 230 -20.77 -6.87 0.01
N LEU A 231 -21.99 -7.00 -0.49
CA LEU A 231 -22.37 -6.42 -1.78
C LEU A 231 -22.19 -4.90 -1.75
N ASP A 232 -21.72 -4.35 -2.87
CA ASP A 232 -21.57 -2.92 -3.04
C ASP A 232 -22.90 -2.20 -2.79
N ARG A 233 -22.80 -1.05 -2.12
CA ARG A 233 -23.95 -0.23 -1.79
C ARG A 233 -23.83 1.11 -2.50
N ALA A 234 -24.72 1.37 -3.44
CA ALA A 234 -24.85 2.71 -3.99
C ALA A 234 -25.31 3.65 -2.87
N LEU A 235 -24.61 4.77 -2.73
CA LEU A 235 -24.87 5.81 -1.74
C LEU A 235 -24.82 7.17 -2.40
N THR A 236 -25.48 8.16 -1.81
CA THR A 236 -25.24 9.57 -2.11
C THR A 236 -24.40 10.16 -1.00
N LEU A 237 -23.20 10.66 -1.31
CA LEU A 237 -22.38 11.43 -0.38
C LEU A 237 -22.95 12.86 -0.32
N ASP A 238 -23.68 13.15 0.74
CA ASP A 238 -24.42 14.42 0.92
C ASP A 238 -23.46 15.56 1.22
N CYS A 239 -22.59 15.37 2.22
CA CYS A 239 -21.69 16.41 2.70
C CYS A 239 -20.48 15.85 3.45
N VAL A 240 -19.42 16.67 3.54
CA VAL A 240 -18.32 16.47 4.47
C VAL A 240 -18.40 17.54 5.56
N ILE A 241 -18.30 17.12 6.83
CA ILE A 241 -18.27 18.02 7.98
C ILE A 241 -16.89 17.97 8.61
N LEU A 242 -16.21 19.12 8.66
CA LEU A 242 -14.94 19.28 9.35
C LEU A 242 -15.18 19.93 10.71
N ARG A 243 -14.71 19.30 11.79
CA ARG A 243 -14.70 19.84 13.14
C ARG A 243 -13.27 20.16 13.55
N GLN A 244 -13.08 21.29 14.24
CA GLN A 244 -11.77 21.78 14.66
C GLN A 244 -10.82 21.98 13.47
N ILE A 245 -11.03 23.04 12.71
CA ILE A 245 -10.33 23.29 11.44
C ILE A 245 -8.79 23.23 11.60
N PRO A 246 -8.08 22.48 10.75
CA PRO A 246 -6.62 22.39 10.80
C PRO A 246 -5.95 23.69 10.33
N ASN A 247 -4.76 23.96 10.86
CA ASN A 247 -3.92 25.10 10.45
C ASN A 247 -3.02 24.67 9.28
N VAL A 248 -3.55 24.69 8.06
CA VAL A 248 -2.85 24.16 6.88
C VAL A 248 -1.97 25.21 6.19
N ASP A 249 -2.40 26.47 6.24
CA ASP A 249 -1.73 27.60 5.59
C ASP A 249 -0.68 28.29 6.46
N GLY A 250 -0.62 27.97 7.76
CA GLY A 250 0.26 28.60 8.73
C GLY A 250 -0.33 29.86 9.36
N GLU A 251 -1.46 30.38 8.85
CA GLU A 251 -2.15 31.58 9.32
C GLU A 251 -3.34 31.24 10.25
N GLY A 252 -3.58 29.95 10.51
CA GLY A 252 -4.61 29.47 11.40
C GLY A 252 -5.91 29.08 10.70
N GLY A 253 -5.84 28.58 9.46
CA GLY A 253 -7.03 28.13 8.74
C GLY A 253 -6.78 27.33 7.47
N CYS A 254 -7.84 27.14 6.68
CA CYS A 254 -7.78 26.55 5.35
C CYS A 254 -8.95 26.98 4.44
N ARG A 255 -8.80 26.77 3.13
CA ARG A 255 -9.79 26.90 2.05
C ARG A 255 -10.04 25.52 1.44
N PRO A 256 -10.83 24.66 2.10
CA PRO A 256 -11.03 23.28 1.68
C PRO A 256 -11.87 23.22 0.40
N VAL A 257 -11.35 22.51 -0.61
CA VAL A 257 -12.07 22.03 -1.79
C VAL A 257 -11.95 20.51 -1.83
N PHE A 258 -12.94 19.85 -2.43
CA PHE A 258 -13.00 18.39 -2.47
C PHE A 258 -12.90 17.85 -3.88
N ARG A 259 -12.21 16.73 -4.02
CA ARG A 259 -12.27 15.83 -5.17
C ARG A 259 -12.68 14.45 -4.67
N ILE A 260 -13.61 13.82 -5.39
CA ILE A 260 -14.13 12.51 -5.03
C ILE A 260 -14.01 11.60 -6.23
N TYR A 261 -13.34 10.49 -6.00
CA TYR A 261 -13.11 9.46 -7.00
C TYR A 261 -13.78 8.16 -6.59
N GLY A 262 -14.27 7.41 -7.56
CA GLY A 262 -14.89 6.12 -7.33
C GLY A 262 -15.53 5.59 -8.62
N GLN A 263 -16.19 4.45 -8.52
CA GLN A 263 -16.95 3.89 -9.63
C GLN A 263 -18.25 4.67 -9.84
N ASP A 264 -18.61 4.91 -11.09
CA ASP A 264 -19.87 5.56 -11.44
C ASP A 264 -21.03 4.56 -11.23
N PRO A 265 -21.95 4.80 -10.27
CA PRO A 265 -23.04 3.87 -9.98
C PRO A 265 -24.01 3.69 -11.17
N PHE A 266 -24.02 4.62 -12.13
CA PHE A 266 -24.90 4.57 -13.30
C PHE A 266 -24.28 3.80 -14.48
N LEU A 267 -22.98 3.49 -14.44
CA LEU A 267 -22.25 2.80 -15.50
C LEU A 267 -21.61 1.51 -14.97
N VAL A 268 -22.44 0.56 -14.54
CA VAL A 268 -22.04 -0.71 -13.90
C VAL A 268 -21.02 -1.53 -14.70
N ALA A 269 -21.01 -1.40 -16.04
CA ALA A 269 -20.06 -2.11 -16.89
C ALA A 269 -18.61 -1.57 -16.77
N ASP A 270 -18.44 -0.32 -16.34
CA ASP A 270 -17.15 0.33 -16.23
C ASP A 270 -16.72 0.42 -14.76
N LYS A 271 -15.83 -0.49 -14.36
CA LYS A 271 -15.29 -0.58 -13.00
C LYS A 271 -14.10 0.36 -12.75
N VAL A 272 -13.70 1.15 -13.75
CA VAL A 272 -12.59 2.07 -13.62
C VAL A 272 -13.01 3.25 -12.74
N PRO A 273 -12.26 3.58 -11.67
CA PRO A 273 -12.52 4.77 -10.88
C PRO A 273 -12.41 6.05 -11.73
N LYS A 274 -13.30 7.00 -11.49
CA LYS A 274 -13.35 8.30 -12.17
C LYS A 274 -13.54 9.42 -11.17
N LEU A 275 -13.23 10.65 -11.57
CA LEU A 275 -13.59 11.85 -10.82
C LEU A 275 -15.11 12.06 -10.88
N LEU A 276 -15.81 11.72 -9.80
CA LEU A 276 -17.27 11.82 -9.67
C LEU A 276 -17.71 13.21 -9.23
N TYR A 277 -16.88 13.90 -8.44
CA TYR A 277 -17.16 15.26 -7.97
C TYR A 277 -15.88 16.07 -7.80
N SER A 278 -15.96 17.34 -8.15
CA SER A 278 -14.96 18.36 -7.83
C SER A 278 -15.68 19.63 -7.40
N THR A 279 -15.26 20.24 -6.29
CA THR A 279 -15.89 21.47 -5.79
C THR A 279 -15.88 22.55 -6.88
N PRO A 280 -17.05 23.07 -7.29
CA PRO A 280 -17.11 24.09 -8.33
C PRO A 280 -16.42 25.39 -7.90
N LYS A 281 -15.46 25.88 -8.69
CA LYS A 281 -14.80 27.18 -8.50
C LYS A 281 -15.70 28.36 -8.95
N ARG A 282 -16.97 28.37 -8.52
CA ARG A 282 -18.01 29.32 -9.00
C ARG A 282 -17.82 30.76 -8.53
N SER A 283 -16.98 30.99 -7.53
CA SER A 283 -16.58 32.31 -7.02
C SER A 283 -15.10 32.52 -7.33
N LYS A 284 -14.68 33.77 -7.59
CA LYS A 284 -13.24 34.13 -7.65
C LYS A 284 -12.46 33.75 -6.36
N TYR A 285 -13.15 33.43 -5.27
CA TYR A 285 -12.56 33.03 -3.99
C TYR A 285 -13.32 31.86 -3.35
N VAL A 286 -12.62 30.75 -3.08
CA VAL A 286 -13.08 29.69 -2.17
C VAL A 286 -13.10 30.25 -0.74
N ARG A 287 -14.15 29.95 0.02
CA ARG A 287 -14.32 30.46 1.38
C ARG A 287 -13.16 30.01 2.29
N TYR A 288 -12.60 30.97 3.01
CA TYR A 288 -11.61 30.72 4.05
C TYR A 288 -12.27 30.44 5.38
N TYR A 289 -11.82 29.38 6.06
CA TYR A 289 -12.28 29.02 7.39
C TYR A 289 -11.11 29.12 8.37
N LYS A 290 -11.27 29.98 9.37
CA LYS A 290 -10.29 30.17 10.44
C LYS A 290 -10.62 29.29 11.62
N GLN A 291 -9.60 28.67 12.20
CA GLN A 291 -9.71 27.81 13.36
C GLN A 291 -10.35 28.49 14.57
N LYS A 292 -10.04 29.77 14.81
CA LYS A 292 -10.58 30.55 15.96
C LYS A 292 -12.06 30.94 15.81
N GLU A 293 -12.57 30.97 14.58
CA GLU A 293 -13.91 31.47 14.27
C GLU A 293 -14.88 30.33 13.92
N CYS A 294 -14.36 29.19 13.45
CA CYS A 294 -15.14 28.07 12.94
C CYS A 294 -14.87 26.80 13.75
N ALA A 295 -15.76 26.46 14.68
CA ALA A 295 -15.70 25.17 15.37
C ALA A 295 -16.10 23.99 14.45
N LEU A 296 -16.97 24.27 13.46
CA LEU A 296 -17.53 23.30 12.53
C LEU A 296 -17.79 23.95 11.17
N VAL A 297 -17.48 23.20 10.10
CA VAL A 297 -17.74 23.58 8.72
C VAL A 297 -18.40 22.40 8.01
N LYS A 298 -19.59 22.63 7.43
CA LYS A 298 -20.28 21.67 6.56
C LYS A 298 -20.11 22.10 5.11
N ILE A 299 -19.68 21.17 4.26
CA ILE A 299 -19.48 21.39 2.82
C ILE A 299 -20.36 20.39 2.08
N ASP A 300 -21.34 20.92 1.36
CA ASP A 300 -22.28 20.10 0.59
C ASP A 300 -21.62 19.58 -0.69
N ILE A 301 -21.86 18.31 -0.99
CA ILE A 301 -21.26 17.56 -2.10
C ILE A 301 -22.36 17.08 -3.05
N ASN A 302 -23.30 16.27 -2.53
CA ASN A 302 -24.39 15.64 -3.28
C ASN A 302 -23.89 14.84 -4.51
N CYS A 303 -23.08 13.82 -4.27
CA CYS A 303 -22.48 12.98 -5.30
C CYS A 303 -22.80 11.49 -5.09
N HIS A 304 -23.23 10.78 -6.14
CA HIS A 304 -23.47 9.34 -6.07
C HIS A 304 -22.15 8.57 -6.11
N VAL A 305 -22.00 7.61 -5.21
CA VAL A 305 -20.77 6.83 -5.03
C VAL A 305 -21.09 5.35 -4.78
N GLN A 306 -20.21 4.46 -5.23
CA GLN A 306 -20.32 3.01 -5.03
C GLN A 306 -18.92 2.37 -5.00
N GLY A 307 -18.82 1.20 -4.35
CA GLY A 307 -17.57 0.44 -4.28
C GLY A 307 -16.54 1.12 -3.39
N ASP A 308 -15.31 1.27 -3.90
CA ASP A 308 -14.20 1.96 -3.24
C ASP A 308 -14.16 3.45 -3.61
N ILE A 309 -14.21 4.33 -2.61
CA ILE A 309 -14.27 5.80 -2.75
C ILE A 309 -12.98 6.41 -2.21
N VAL A 310 -12.40 7.34 -2.97
CA VAL A 310 -11.35 8.25 -2.51
C VAL A 310 -11.92 9.65 -2.35
N VAL A 311 -11.80 10.21 -1.15
CA VAL A 311 -12.14 11.61 -0.85
C VAL A 311 -10.85 12.37 -0.57
N GLU A 312 -10.53 13.33 -1.41
CA GLU A 312 -9.42 14.27 -1.20
C GLU A 312 -9.95 15.62 -0.74
N CYS A 313 -9.41 16.11 0.36
CA CYS A 313 -9.64 17.46 0.87
C CYS A 313 -8.37 18.29 0.64
N ILE A 314 -8.49 19.34 -0.15
CA ILE A 314 -7.36 20.12 -0.66
C ILE A 314 -7.52 21.58 -0.22
N ASN A 315 -6.45 22.20 0.25
CA ASN A 315 -6.40 23.62 0.54
C ASN A 315 -6.07 24.39 -0.73
N LEU A 316 -6.99 25.25 -1.18
CA LEU A 316 -6.75 26.13 -2.32
C LEU A 316 -6.28 27.51 -1.83
N SER A 317 -4.99 27.81 -1.99
CA SER A 317 -4.45 29.13 -1.64
C SER A 317 -5.00 30.26 -2.53
N GLU A 318 -4.78 31.52 -2.13
CA GLU A 318 -5.15 32.69 -2.94
C GLU A 318 -4.44 32.76 -4.29
N LYS A 319 -3.26 32.14 -4.40
CA LYS A 319 -2.49 32.01 -5.66
C LYS A 319 -2.86 30.74 -6.44
N GLU A 320 -4.00 30.13 -6.13
CA GLU A 320 -4.51 28.88 -6.70
C GLU A 320 -3.57 27.68 -6.57
N ARG A 321 -2.57 27.74 -5.68
CA ARG A 321 -1.75 26.58 -5.34
C ARG A 321 -2.55 25.64 -4.47
N GLU A 322 -2.51 24.37 -4.82
CA GLU A 322 -3.17 23.28 -4.13
C GLU A 322 -2.21 22.61 -3.15
N LYS A 323 -2.66 22.38 -1.92
CA LYS A 323 -1.93 21.60 -0.92
C LYS A 323 -2.90 20.59 -0.33
N MET A 324 -2.54 19.31 -0.32
CA MET A 324 -3.37 18.29 0.30
C MET A 324 -3.56 18.60 1.79
N ILE A 325 -4.82 18.64 2.24
CA ILE A 325 -5.15 18.66 3.67
C ILE A 325 -5.13 17.21 4.15
N PHE A 326 -6.00 16.38 3.57
CA PHE A 326 -6.05 14.96 3.86
C PHE A 326 -6.70 14.18 2.71
N ARG A 327 -6.45 12.87 2.68
CA ARG A 327 -7.16 11.90 1.85
C ARG A 327 -7.78 10.81 2.72
N VAL A 328 -8.91 10.29 2.29
CA VAL A 328 -9.58 9.14 2.90
C VAL A 328 -9.98 8.17 1.80
N VAL A 329 -9.63 6.89 1.98
CA VAL A 329 -10.16 5.81 1.14
C VAL A 329 -11.07 4.90 1.95
N PHE A 330 -12.29 4.66 1.48
CA PHE A 330 -13.25 3.75 2.14
C PHE A 330 -14.11 3.01 1.13
N ASN A 331 -14.70 1.88 1.53
CA ASN A 331 -15.63 1.15 0.68
C ASN A 331 -17.08 1.35 1.20
N SER A 332 -17.98 1.71 0.30
CA SER A 332 -19.41 2.01 0.56
C SER A 332 -20.16 0.85 1.23
N ALA A 333 -19.80 -0.41 0.91
CA ALA A 333 -20.44 -1.61 1.46
C ALA A 333 -20.26 -1.74 2.98
N PHE A 334 -19.24 -1.08 3.55
CA PHE A 334 -18.91 -1.14 4.97
C PHE A 334 -19.52 0.00 5.81
N ILE A 335 -20.26 0.93 5.19
CA ILE A 335 -20.90 2.06 5.89
C ILE A 335 -22.21 1.61 6.56
N ARG A 336 -22.24 1.46 7.89
CA ARG A 336 -23.40 0.88 8.62
C ARG A 336 -24.40 1.89 9.21
N SER A 337 -24.06 3.18 9.27
CA SER A 337 -24.92 4.22 9.86
C SER A 337 -24.98 5.49 9.00
N ASN A 338 -24.76 5.37 7.70
CA ASN A 338 -24.81 6.51 6.77
C ASN A 338 -23.79 7.64 7.11
N ILE A 339 -22.83 7.36 7.99
CA ILE A 339 -21.80 8.29 8.43
C ILE A 339 -20.49 7.52 8.60
N LEU A 340 -19.41 8.04 8.04
CA LEU A 340 -18.04 7.65 8.35
C LEU A 340 -17.40 8.77 9.19
N MET A 341 -17.14 8.49 10.48
CA MET A 341 -16.46 9.41 11.37
C MET A 341 -14.97 9.07 11.42
N LEU A 342 -14.12 10.08 11.26
CA LEU A 342 -12.68 9.92 11.18
C LEU A 342 -11.98 10.94 12.08
N ASN A 343 -11.06 10.48 12.90
CA ASN A 343 -10.16 11.35 13.65
C ASN A 343 -8.84 11.59 12.89
N ARG A 344 -7.95 12.42 13.46
CA ARG A 344 -6.67 12.80 12.83
C ARG A 344 -5.71 11.63 12.55
N ASP A 345 -5.88 10.50 13.24
CA ASP A 345 -5.08 9.29 13.07
C ASP A 345 -5.72 8.33 12.04
N GLU A 346 -6.93 8.64 11.57
CA GLU A 346 -7.71 7.83 10.61
C GLU A 346 -7.77 8.48 9.21
N ILE A 347 -6.98 9.52 8.96
CA ILE A 347 -6.91 10.21 7.67
C ILE A 347 -5.49 10.18 7.12
N ASP A 348 -5.34 9.99 5.82
CA ASP A 348 -4.03 10.06 5.15
C ASP A 348 -3.63 11.53 5.05
N VAL A 349 -2.46 11.89 5.58
CA VAL A 349 -1.92 13.25 5.56
C VAL A 349 -0.46 13.21 5.12
N LEU A 350 0.12 14.35 4.76
CA LEU A 350 1.57 14.45 4.56
C LEU A 350 2.29 14.01 5.83
N TRP A 351 3.43 13.33 5.69
CA TRP A 351 4.17 12.73 6.80
C TRP A 351 4.52 13.73 7.93
N ASP A 352 4.75 14.99 7.57
CA ASP A 352 5.12 16.10 8.46
C ASP A 352 3.93 17.01 8.83
N ALA A 353 2.71 16.71 8.36
CA ALA A 353 1.55 17.59 8.56
C ALA A 353 0.71 17.24 9.79
N LYS A 354 1.07 16.21 10.57
CA LYS A 354 0.23 15.74 11.70
C LYS A 354 0.00 16.82 12.77
N ASP A 355 0.98 17.67 13.01
CA ASP A 355 0.90 18.77 13.98
C ASP A 355 0.02 19.94 13.51
N GLN A 356 -0.36 19.97 12.23
CA GLN A 356 -1.33 20.95 11.70
C GLN A 356 -2.77 20.63 12.14
N PHE A 357 -3.02 19.41 12.64
CA PHE A 357 -4.33 18.93 13.06
C PHE A 357 -4.51 19.01 14.58
N PRO A 358 -5.57 19.70 15.06
CA PRO A 358 -5.97 19.65 16.47
C PRO A 358 -6.22 18.20 16.93
N LYS A 359 -5.93 17.89 18.21
CA LYS A 359 -6.19 16.55 18.78
C LYS A 359 -7.66 16.14 18.65
N GLU A 360 -8.56 17.10 18.80
CA GLU A 360 -10.01 16.91 18.68
C GLU A 360 -10.54 17.05 17.25
N PHE A 361 -9.67 17.10 16.23
CA PHE A 361 -10.08 17.12 14.84
C PHE A 361 -10.94 15.90 14.50
N ARG A 362 -12.04 16.15 13.79
CA ARG A 362 -12.91 15.10 13.22
C ARG A 362 -13.36 15.50 11.82
N ALA A 363 -13.33 14.54 10.91
CA ALA A 363 -14.01 14.62 9.62
C ALA A 363 -15.19 13.62 9.62
N GLU A 364 -16.39 14.09 9.30
CA GLU A 364 -17.56 13.24 9.09
C GLU A 364 -17.91 13.24 7.59
N VAL A 365 -17.89 12.07 6.96
CA VAL A 365 -18.47 11.88 5.63
C VAL A 365 -19.88 11.37 5.81
N ARG A 366 -20.89 12.15 5.42
CA ARG A 366 -22.30 11.76 5.51
C ARG A 366 -22.79 11.28 4.17
N CYS A 367 -23.45 10.13 4.19
CA CYS A 367 -24.08 9.51 3.05
C CYS A 367 -25.58 9.31 3.32
N CYS A 368 -26.39 9.23 2.27
CA CYS A 368 -27.73 8.66 2.34
C CYS A 368 -27.87 7.49 1.35
N VAL A 369 -28.92 6.69 1.55
CA VAL A 369 -29.28 5.56 0.66
C VAL A 369 -30.22 6.06 -0.40
#